data_AF-A0A9D7ADE1-F1
#
_entry.id   AF-A0A9D7ADE1-F1
#
_cell.length_a   1.000
_cell.length_b   1.000
_cell.length_c   1.000
_cell.angle_alpha   90.00
_cell.angle_beta   90.00
_cell.angle_gamma   90.00
#
_symmetry.space_group_name_H-M   'P 1'
#
loop_
_entity.id
_entity.type
_entity.pdbx_description
1 polymer ?
#
loop_
_entity_poly.entity_id
_entity_poly.type
_entity_poly.pdbx_seq_one_letter_code
_entity_poly.pdbx_strand_id
1 'polypeptide(L)'
;MTIFEKALVPVWSTVAAAAPLFGMGERRVIELIRSGMVKGYQANQQDDARRSWWVDTRSLDRYHGDRAAQYQGEADLVAQDALRRMRK
;
A
#
# COMPACT_ATOMS: atom_id res chain seq x y z
N MET A 1 8.86 28.99 -1.85
CA MET A 1 7.66 28.14 -1.65
C MET A 1 7.71 27.07 -2.73
N THR A 2 8.33 25.93 -2.44
CA THR A 2 8.51 24.86 -3.42
C THR A 2 7.24 24.05 -3.46
N ILE A 3 6.38 24.35 -4.43
CA ILE A 3 5.19 23.58 -4.71
C ILE A 3 5.69 22.29 -5.37
N PHE A 4 5.80 21.22 -4.58
CA PHE A 4 5.84 19.87 -5.14
C PHE A 4 4.49 19.62 -5.79
N GLU A 5 4.44 19.73 -7.11
CA GLU A 5 3.34 19.28 -7.94
C GLU A 5 3.06 17.81 -7.58
N LYS A 6 1.94 17.54 -6.89
CA LYS A 6 1.52 16.18 -6.62
C LYS A 6 1.20 15.54 -7.96
N ALA A 7 2.07 14.66 -8.44
CA ALA A 7 1.74 13.76 -9.53
C ALA A 7 0.40 13.08 -9.20
N LEU A 8 -0.63 13.33 -10.01
CA LEU A 8 -1.94 12.69 -9.88
C LEU A 8 -1.73 11.19 -10.11
N VAL A 9 -1.64 10.42 -9.04
CA VAL A 9 -1.58 8.96 -9.14
C VAL A 9 -2.89 8.51 -9.80
N PRO A 10 -2.83 7.88 -10.98
CA PRO A 10 -4.05 7.46 -11.65
C PRO A 10 -4.77 6.43 -10.79
N VAL A 11 -6.11 6.52 -10.75
CA VAL A 11 -6.97 5.68 -9.90
C VAL A 11 -6.68 4.20 -10.16
N TRP A 12 -6.41 3.84 -11.42
CA TRP A 12 -5.90 2.54 -11.81
C TRP A 12 -4.47 2.66 -12.29
N SER A 13 -3.60 1.78 -11.80
CA SER A 13 -2.20 1.66 -12.24
C SER A 13 -1.82 0.20 -12.39
N THR A 14 -0.79 -0.06 -13.19
CA THR A 14 -0.15 -1.37 -13.18
C THR A 14 0.46 -1.61 -11.79
N VAL A 15 0.47 -2.87 -11.35
CA VAL A 15 1.10 -3.25 -10.08
C VAL A 15 2.59 -2.87 -10.08
N ALA A 16 3.28 -3.00 -11.22
CA ALA A 16 4.67 -2.59 -11.37
C ALA A 16 4.89 -1.09 -11.11
N ALA A 17 3.95 -0.23 -11.52
CA ALA A 17 4.03 1.21 -11.26
C ALA A 17 3.58 1.57 -9.83
N ALA A 18 2.56 0.90 -9.30
CA ALA A 18 1.99 1.20 -8.00
C ALA A 18 2.85 0.68 -6.83
N ALA A 19 3.36 -0.54 -6.91
CA ALA A 19 4.02 -1.21 -5.78
C ALA A 19 5.19 -0.39 -5.17
N PRO A 20 6.09 0.23 -5.97
CA PRO A 20 7.16 1.07 -5.44
C PRO A 20 6.66 2.32 -4.70
N LEU A 21 5.53 2.90 -5.11
CA LEU A 21 4.96 4.11 -4.48
C LEU A 21 4.51 3.85 -3.04
N PHE A 22 4.15 2.61 -2.73
CA PHE A 22 3.70 2.17 -1.41
C PHE A 22 4.76 1.35 -0.67
N GLY A 23 6.00 1.31 -1.16
CA GLY A 23 7.08 0.52 -0.56
C GLY A 23 6.80 -0.99 -0.50
N MET A 24 5.93 -1.50 -1.38
CA MET A 24 5.54 -2.91 -1.42
C MET A 24 6.19 -3.62 -2.62
N GLY A 25 6.40 -4.94 -2.50
CA GLY A 25 6.77 -5.77 -3.64
C GLY A 25 5.56 -6.11 -4.52
N GLU A 26 5.76 -6.22 -5.84
CA GLU A 26 4.69 -6.55 -6.79
C GLU A 26 3.93 -7.83 -6.42
N ARG A 27 4.65 -8.88 -6.01
CA ARG A 27 4.07 -10.15 -5.54
C ARG A 27 3.09 -9.92 -4.39
N ARG A 28 3.44 -9.04 -3.45
CA ARG A 28 2.61 -8.75 -2.29
C ARG A 28 1.33 -8.04 -2.70
N VAL A 29 1.41 -7.07 -3.62
CA VAL A 29 0.23 -6.38 -4.14
C VAL A 29 -0.70 -7.36 -4.89
N ILE A 30 -0.14 -8.28 -5.67
CA ILE A 30 -0.92 -9.32 -6.37
C ILE A 30 -1.62 -10.25 -5.38
N GLU A 31 -0.97 -10.64 -4.28
CA GLU A 31 -1.61 -11.42 -3.21
C GLU A 31 -2.81 -10.68 -2.59
N LEU A 32 -2.68 -9.38 -2.34
CA LEU A 32 -3.76 -8.55 -1.80
C LEU A 32 -4.95 -8.43 -2.76
N ILE A 33 -4.68 -8.37 -4.07
CA ILE A 33 -5.73 -8.38 -5.09
C ILE A 33 -6.45 -9.73 -5.08
N ARG A 34 -5.69 -10.83 -5.08
CA ARG A 34 -6.25 -12.19 -5.10
C ARG A 34 -7.04 -12.53 -3.83
N SER A 35 -6.65 -12.00 -2.68
CA SER A 35 -7.40 -12.16 -1.43
C SER A 35 -8.63 -11.24 -1.33
N GLY A 36 -8.84 -10.33 -2.29
CA GLY A 36 -9.91 -9.35 -2.26
C GLY A 36 -9.71 -8.20 -1.28
N MET A 37 -8.54 -8.10 -0.63
CA MET A 37 -8.21 -7.00 0.29
C MET A 37 -8.04 -5.66 -0.44
N VAL A 38 -7.62 -5.71 -1.70
CA VAL A 38 -7.40 -4.54 -2.57
C VAL A 38 -8.09 -4.80 -3.90
N LYS A 39 -8.70 -3.77 -4.51
CA LYS A 39 -9.35 -3.92 -5.81
C LYS A 39 -8.29 -3.99 -6.90
N GLY A 40 -8.39 -4.98 -7.76
CA GLY A 40 -7.46 -5.22 -8.86
C GLY A 40 -8.01 -6.21 -9.87
N TYR A 41 -7.39 -6.25 -11.04
CA TYR A 41 -7.69 -7.26 -12.05
C TYR A 41 -6.43 -7.65 -12.83
N GLN A 42 -6.46 -8.84 -13.41
CA GLN A 42 -5.42 -9.27 -14.34
C GLN A 42 -5.84 -8.88 -15.76
N ALA A 43 -5.01 -8.11 -16.47
CA ALA A 43 -5.28 -7.79 -17.87
C ALA A 43 -5.15 -9.05 -18.74
N ASN A 44 -6.13 -9.29 -19.61
CA ASN A 44 -6.11 -10.39 -20.56
C ASN A 44 -5.28 -9.99 -21.78
N GLN A 45 -4.03 -10.46 -21.84
CA GLN A 45 -3.09 -10.70 -22.96
C GLN A 45 -2.99 -9.74 -24.18
N GLN A 46 -3.92 -8.83 -24.45
CA GLN A 46 -3.90 -7.93 -25.61
C GLN A 46 -3.11 -6.63 -25.35
N ASP A 47 -2.86 -6.28 -24.09
CA ASP A 47 -1.94 -5.21 -23.70
C ASP A 47 -0.55 -5.82 -23.41
N ASP A 48 0.26 -5.91 -24.47
CA ASP A 48 1.73 -6.05 -24.49
C ASP A 48 2.43 -7.00 -23.47
N ALA A 49 2.68 -8.23 -23.92
CA ALA A 49 3.83 -9.10 -23.62
C ALA A 49 4.17 -9.51 -22.16
N ARG A 50 3.48 -9.04 -21.12
CA ARG A 50 3.58 -9.60 -19.75
C ARG A 50 2.19 -9.69 -19.13
N ARG A 51 1.94 -10.72 -18.31
CA ARG A 51 0.71 -10.84 -17.50
C ARG A 51 0.62 -9.65 -16.53
N SER A 52 0.13 -8.52 -17.01
CA SER A 52 0.12 -7.26 -16.28
C SER A 52 -1.08 -7.22 -15.33
N TRP A 53 -0.79 -7.15 -14.04
CA TRP A 53 -1.80 -6.93 -13.01
C TRP A 53 -2.04 -5.44 -12.85
N TRP A 54 -3.30 -5.07 -12.68
CA TRP A 54 -3.75 -3.70 -12.43
C TRP A 54 -4.36 -3.62 -11.04
N VAL A 55 -4.16 -2.47 -10.40
CA VAL A 55 -4.60 -2.20 -9.03
C VAL A 55 -5.26 -0.83 -8.94
N ASP A 56 -6.34 -0.75 -8.16
CA ASP A 56 -6.94 0.51 -7.73
C ASP A 56 -6.09 1.10 -6.60
N THR A 57 -5.35 2.16 -6.92
CA THR A 57 -4.38 2.81 -6.02
C THR A 57 -5.03 3.38 -4.76
N ARG A 58 -6.32 3.74 -4.81
CA ARG A 58 -7.05 4.22 -3.62
C ARG A 58 -7.37 3.10 -2.65
N SER A 59 -7.68 1.91 -3.17
CA SER A 59 -7.92 0.74 -2.33
C SER A 59 -6.63 0.23 -1.69
N LEU A 60 -5.51 0.35 -2.41
CA LEU A 60 -4.18 0.03 -1.90
C LEU A 60 -3.71 1.04 -0.84
N ASP A 61 -3.93 2.33 -1.08
CA ASP A 61 -3.67 3.41 -0.11
C ASP A 61 -4.47 3.24 1.18
N ARG A 62 -5.77 2.94 1.07
CA ARG A 62 -6.61 2.64 2.24
C ARG A 62 -6.07 1.46 3.04
N TYR A 63 -5.74 0.35 2.38
CA TYR A 63 -5.14 -0.81 3.03
C TYR A 63 -3.82 -0.45 3.75
N HIS A 64 -2.99 0.38 3.12
CA HIS A 64 -1.73 0.84 3.70
C HIS A 64 -1.98 1.77 4.92
N GLY A 65 -2.92 2.70 4.82
CA GLY A 65 -3.33 3.58 5.91
C GLY A 65 -3.90 2.83 7.12
N ASP A 66 -4.78 1.85 6.88
CA ASP A 66 -5.36 1.00 7.94
C ASP A 66 -4.28 0.22 8.70
N ARG A 67 -3.25 -0.25 8.00
CA ARG A 67 -2.08 -0.92 8.60
C ARG A 67 -1.18 0.06 9.36
N ALA A 68 -0.89 1.24 8.81
CA ALA A 68 -0.11 2.26 9.48
C ALA A 68 -0.77 2.71 10.80
N ALA A 69 -2.10 2.83 10.82
CA ALA A 69 -2.86 3.14 12.02
C ALA A 69 -2.76 2.04 13.10
N GLN A 70 -2.72 0.75 12.70
CA GLN A 70 -2.50 -0.36 13.63
C GLN A 70 -1.11 -0.32 14.26
N TYR A 71 -0.05 -0.17 13.45
CA TYR A 71 1.32 -0.13 13.97
C TYR A 71 1.60 1.10 14.84
N GLN A 72 1.03 2.26 14.54
CA GLN A 72 1.16 3.44 15.40
C GLN A 72 0.50 3.21 16.77
N GLY A 73 -0.66 2.54 16.81
CA GLY A 73 -1.32 2.18 18.07
C GLY A 73 -0.50 1.18 18.90
N GLU A 74 0.12 0.19 18.26
CA GLU A 74 1.00 -0.77 18.94
C GLU A 74 2.30 -0.12 19.44
N ALA A 75 2.92 0.74 18.64
CA ALA A 75 4.13 1.46 19.03
C ALA A 75 3.88 2.41 20.21
N ASP A 76 2.73 3.08 20.23
CA ASP A 76 2.35 3.98 21.32
C ASP A 76 2.10 3.20 22.62
N LEU A 77 1.43 2.04 22.54
CA LEU A 77 1.24 1.15 23.70
C LEU A 77 2.56 0.60 24.24
N VAL A 78 3.49 0.19 23.36
CA VAL A 78 4.82 -0.29 23.75
C VAL A 78 5.66 0.84 24.37
N ALA A 79 5.63 2.05 23.78
CA ALA A 79 6.34 3.21 24.32
C ALA A 79 5.79 3.60 25.71
N GLN A 80 4.47 3.58 25.90
CA GLN A 80 3.85 3.84 27.18
C GLN A 80 4.22 2.79 28.25
N ASP A 81 4.28 1.49 27.89
CA ASP A 81 4.69 0.44 28.83
C ASP A 81 6.18 0.54 29.19
N ALA A 82 7.04 0.85 28.22
CA ALA A 82 8.46 1.09 28.45
C ALA A 82 8.70 2.28 29.39
N LEU A 83 7.95 3.37 29.23
CA LEU A 83 8.00 4.53 30.12
C LEU A 83 7.51 4.20 31.55
N ARG A 84 6.53 3.30 31.71
CA ARG A 84 6.06 2.85 33.04
C ARG A 84 7.10 2.00 33.76
N ARG A 85 7.86 1.16 33.05
CA ARG A 85 8.92 0.32 33.66
C ARG A 85 10.13 1.12 34.13
N MET A 86 10.48 2.22 33.46
CA MET A 86 11.61 3.07 33.88
C MET A 86 11.32 3.94 35.11
N ARG A 87 10.07 4.01 35.58
CA ARG A 87 9.64 4.87 36.69
C ARG A 87 9.38 4.12 38.01
N LYS A 88 9.64 2.82 38.04
CA LYS A 88 9.57 1.94 39.21
C LYS A 88 10.97 1.46 39.57
#